data_AF-A0A3Q0JF88-F1
#
_entry.id   AF-A0A3Q0JF88-F1
#
_cell.length_a   1.000
_cell.length_b   1.000
_cell.length_c   1.000
_cell.angle_alpha   90.00
_cell.angle_beta   90.00
_cell.angle_gamma   90.00
#
_symmetry.space_group_name_H-M   'P 1'
#
loop_
_entity.id
_entity.type
_entity.pdbx_description
1 polymer ?
#
loop_
_entity_poly.entity_id
_entity_poly.type
_entity_poly.pdbx_seq_one_letter_code
_entity_poly.pdbx_strand_id
1 'polypeptide(L)'
;VYSLYKTTSQKTTIQVGTKKVESFSKLNPTSQIDTSIVYGPYKNIAPLSFNKLSVHYENNSPFLVVENLERSIEVSHWGNIAIEEKIEIVHAGAKLKGSFSRYEYQRESSSGLSSVKSFKTILPATASDVYYRDEIGNISTSHYRVLV
;
A
#
# COMPACT_ATOMS: atom_id res chain seq x y z
N VAL A 1 -3.55 23.77 -0.01
CA VAL A 1 -4.51 23.26 -0.98
C VAL A 1 -4.34 24.11 -2.22
N TYR A 2 -4.00 23.49 -3.34
CA TYR A 2 -3.94 24.20 -4.60
C TYR A 2 -5.38 24.45 -5.06
N SER A 3 -5.78 25.72 -5.17
CA SER A 3 -7.16 26.14 -5.44
C SER A 3 -7.17 27.39 -6.31
N LEU A 4 -8.15 27.50 -7.22
CA LEU A 4 -8.39 28.70 -8.03
C LEU A 4 -9.02 29.85 -7.23
N TYR A 5 -9.44 29.59 -5.99
CA TYR A 5 -10.10 30.58 -5.14
C TYR A 5 -9.22 30.96 -3.96
N LYS A 6 -9.42 32.18 -3.46
CA LYS A 6 -8.80 32.65 -2.23
C LYS A 6 -9.26 31.77 -1.07
N THR A 7 -8.32 31.27 -0.28
CA THR A 7 -8.59 30.41 0.87
C THR A 7 -8.43 31.19 2.17
N THR A 8 -9.51 31.33 2.93
CA THR A 8 -9.53 32.10 4.19
C THR A 8 -8.64 31.47 5.27
N SER A 9 -8.70 30.14 5.42
CA SER A 9 -7.83 29.40 6.33
C SER A 9 -7.49 28.02 5.76
N GLN A 10 -6.25 27.59 5.97
CA GLN A 10 -5.78 26.26 5.58
C GLN A 10 -5.01 25.62 6.74
N LYS A 11 -5.36 24.37 7.07
CA LYS A 11 -4.60 23.50 7.95
C LYS A 11 -4.39 22.15 7.26
N THR A 12 -3.19 21.61 7.30
CA THR A 12 -2.87 20.30 6.72
C THR A 12 -2.30 19.41 7.82
N THR A 13 -2.83 18.20 7.95
CA THR A 13 -2.32 17.20 8.88
C THR A 13 -1.89 15.97 8.08
N ILE A 14 -0.63 15.57 8.24
CA ILE A 14 -0.05 14.41 7.59
C ILE A 14 0.10 13.32 8.65
N GLN A 15 -0.52 12.18 8.40
CA GLN A 15 -0.31 10.96 9.20
C GLN A 15 0.82 10.15 8.57
N VAL A 16 1.88 9.91 9.34
CA VAL A 16 2.97 9.01 8.95
C VAL A 16 2.76 7.62 9.55
N GLY A 17 3.27 6.59 8.88
CA GLY A 17 3.09 5.20 9.32
C GLY A 17 3.90 4.81 10.57
N THR A 18 4.93 5.58 10.91
CA THR A 18 5.79 5.32 12.07
C THR A 18 6.16 6.62 12.78
N LYS A 19 6.58 6.54 14.05
CA LYS A 19 7.07 7.68 14.83
C LYS A 19 8.48 8.15 14.42
N LYS A 20 9.19 7.35 13.62
CA LYS A 20 10.56 7.62 13.21
C LYS A 20 10.56 8.52 11.97
N VAL A 21 10.47 9.82 12.22
CA VAL A 21 10.56 10.87 11.20
C VAL A 21 11.97 11.42 11.16
N GLU A 22 12.63 11.28 10.02
CA GLU A 22 14.01 11.75 9.80
C GLU A 22 14.03 13.24 9.46
N SER A 23 13.12 13.68 8.59
CA SER A 23 13.02 15.10 8.22
C SER A 23 11.64 15.44 7.66
N PHE A 24 11.24 16.70 7.83
CA PHE A 24 10.06 17.26 7.17
C PHE A 24 10.30 18.74 6.85
N SER A 25 9.67 19.23 5.78
CA SER A 25 9.74 20.64 5.41
C SER A 25 9.12 21.52 6.50
N LYS A 26 9.76 22.63 6.85
CA LYS A 26 9.31 23.54 7.92
C LYS A 26 8.69 24.81 7.31
N LEU A 27 7.36 24.89 7.30
CA LEU A 27 6.59 26.05 6.86
C LEU A 27 5.78 26.61 8.03
N ASN A 28 6.35 27.56 8.78
CA ASN A 28 5.76 27.99 10.04
C ASN A 28 4.34 28.57 9.87
N PRO A 29 3.39 28.24 10.78
CA PRO A 29 3.55 27.33 11.91
C PRO A 29 3.53 25.85 11.49
N THR A 30 4.47 25.06 12.04
CA THR A 30 4.49 23.59 11.93
C THR A 30 4.71 22.95 13.29
N SER A 31 4.07 21.82 13.54
CA SER A 31 4.33 20.97 14.71
C SER A 31 4.30 19.49 14.33
N GLN A 32 5.03 18.69 15.09
CA GLN A 32 4.94 17.23 15.03
C GLN A 32 4.44 16.73 16.39
N ILE A 33 3.43 15.88 16.37
CA ILE A 33 2.85 15.23 17.54
C ILE A 33 2.74 13.74 17.20
N ASP A 34 3.53 12.89 17.84
CA ASP A 34 3.62 11.45 17.53
C ASP A 34 3.83 11.17 16.03
N THR A 35 2.81 10.59 15.37
CA THR A 35 2.75 10.24 13.95
C THR A 35 2.05 11.31 13.11
N SER A 36 1.69 12.44 13.70
CA SER A 36 1.00 13.54 13.04
C SER A 36 1.92 14.73 12.84
N ILE A 37 2.09 15.17 11.60
CA ILE A 37 2.76 16.44 11.27
C ILE A 37 1.70 17.45 10.86
N VAL A 38 1.59 18.55 11.58
CA VAL A 38 0.59 19.59 11.38
C VAL A 38 1.23 20.84 10.81
N TYR A 39 0.65 21.34 9.73
CA TYR A 39 1.00 22.56 9.02
C TYR A 39 -0.14 23.56 9.11
N GLY A 40 0.17 24.79 9.49
CA GLY A 40 -0.81 25.85 9.71
C GLY A 40 -1.40 25.86 11.12
N PRO A 41 -2.46 26.65 11.35
CA PRO A 41 -3.30 27.28 10.35
C PRO A 41 -2.62 28.46 9.63
N TYR A 42 -2.68 28.45 8.30
CA TYR A 42 -2.35 29.59 7.45
C TYR A 42 -3.63 30.36 7.14
N LYS A 43 -3.55 31.68 6.98
CA LYS A 43 -4.70 32.54 6.68
C LYS A 43 -4.52 33.26 5.35
N ASN A 44 -5.63 33.54 4.67
CA ASN A 44 -5.70 34.38 3.47
C ASN A 44 -4.75 33.94 2.34
N ILE A 45 -4.73 32.65 2.01
CA ILE A 45 -3.89 32.14 0.93
C ILE A 45 -4.49 32.57 -0.42
N ALA A 46 -3.64 33.13 -1.29
CA ALA A 46 -4.03 33.56 -2.62
C ALA A 46 -4.41 32.37 -3.53
N PRO A 47 -5.24 32.59 -4.55
CA PRO A 47 -5.44 31.62 -5.63
C PRO A 47 -4.12 31.09 -6.19
N LEU A 48 -4.11 29.83 -6.60
CA LEU A 48 -2.99 29.15 -7.26
C LEU A 48 -1.68 29.12 -6.46
N SER A 49 -1.74 29.35 -5.15
CA SER A 49 -0.56 29.26 -4.28
C SER A 49 -0.02 27.84 -4.21
N PHE A 50 1.30 27.70 -4.31
CA PHE A 50 2.00 26.42 -4.27
C PHE A 50 3.19 26.48 -3.32
N ASN A 51 3.31 25.47 -2.46
CA ASN A 51 4.47 25.25 -1.61
C ASN A 51 4.83 23.77 -1.63
N LYS A 52 6.11 23.46 -1.88
CA LYS A 52 6.61 22.09 -1.86
C LYS A 52 6.72 21.58 -0.43
N LEU A 53 6.15 20.41 -0.17
CA LEU A 53 6.22 19.71 1.10
C LEU A 53 6.97 18.40 0.90
N SER A 54 7.84 18.05 1.85
CA SER A 54 8.59 16.80 1.85
C SER A 54 8.63 16.22 3.26
N VAL A 55 8.43 14.91 3.39
CA VAL A 55 8.50 14.17 4.65
C VAL A 55 9.28 12.88 4.39
N HIS A 56 10.31 12.63 5.20
CA HIS A 56 11.10 11.42 5.19
C HIS A 56 10.90 10.71 6.54
N TYR A 57 10.37 9.50 6.50
CA TYR A 57 10.08 8.70 7.69
C TYR A 57 10.28 7.21 7.36
N GLU A 58 10.51 6.39 8.38
CA GLU A 58 10.67 4.94 8.21
C GLU A 58 9.33 4.29 7.84
N ASN A 59 9.30 3.50 6.78
CA ASN A 59 8.13 2.70 6.39
C ASN A 59 8.57 1.34 5.85
N ASN A 60 8.41 0.30 6.67
CA ASN A 60 8.74 -1.07 6.31
C ASN A 60 7.52 -1.87 5.82
N SER A 61 6.42 -1.20 5.46
CA SER A 61 5.25 -1.87 4.89
C SER A 61 5.62 -2.51 3.54
N PRO A 62 5.08 -3.68 3.20
CA PRO A 62 5.27 -4.27 1.88
C PRO A 62 4.55 -3.44 0.81
N PHE A 63 5.29 -3.00 -0.22
CA PHE A 63 4.76 -2.20 -1.33
C PHE A 63 4.41 -3.10 -2.52
N LEU A 64 3.28 -3.80 -2.44
CA LEU A 64 2.77 -4.58 -3.56
C LEU A 64 1.99 -3.68 -4.53
N VAL A 65 2.31 -3.80 -5.81
CA VAL A 65 1.62 -3.13 -6.91
C VAL A 65 1.18 -4.18 -7.92
N VAL A 66 -0.08 -4.12 -8.33
CA VAL A 66 -0.60 -4.91 -9.43
C VAL A 66 -0.28 -4.14 -10.71
N GLU A 67 0.60 -4.68 -11.55
CA GLU A 67 0.95 -4.06 -12.84
C GLU A 67 -0.10 -4.36 -13.90
N ASN A 68 -0.60 -5.60 -13.90
CA ASN A 68 -1.65 -6.05 -14.80
C ASN A 68 -2.65 -6.94 -14.04
N LEU A 69 -3.94 -6.71 -14.31
CA LEU A 69 -5.04 -7.50 -13.79
C LEU A 69 -5.97 -7.84 -14.94
N GLU A 70 -5.99 -9.11 -15.31
CA GLU A 70 -6.97 -9.65 -16.26
C GLU A 70 -8.02 -10.42 -15.47
N ARG A 71 -9.29 -10.04 -15.63
CA ARG A 71 -10.43 -10.72 -15.00
C ARG A 71 -11.37 -11.26 -16.07
N SER A 72 -11.48 -12.59 -16.12
CA SER A 72 -12.42 -13.31 -16.97
C SER A 72 -13.66 -13.65 -16.17
N ILE A 73 -14.83 -13.30 -16.70
CA ILE A 73 -16.13 -13.59 -16.09
C ILE A 73 -16.94 -14.40 -17.10
N GLU A 74 -17.16 -15.66 -16.79
CA GLU A 74 -17.98 -16.57 -17.58
C GLU A 74 -19.35 -16.72 -16.93
N VAL A 75 -20.42 -16.44 -17.68
CA VAL A 75 -21.79 -16.55 -17.22
C VAL A 75 -22.45 -17.75 -17.88
N SER A 76 -22.85 -18.73 -17.08
CA SER A 76 -23.60 -19.90 -17.54
C SER A 76 -25.06 -19.79 -17.13
N HIS A 77 -25.95 -19.78 -18.12
CA HIS A 77 -27.40 -19.85 -17.89
C HIS A 77 -27.84 -21.20 -17.30
N TRP A 78 -26.94 -22.18 -17.23
CA TRP A 78 -27.18 -23.47 -16.58
C TRP A 78 -26.91 -23.45 -15.07
N GLY A 79 -26.47 -22.33 -14.49
CA GLY A 79 -26.60 -22.10 -13.05
C GLY A 79 -25.42 -21.49 -12.30
N ASN A 80 -24.35 -21.02 -12.95
CA ASN A 80 -23.21 -20.44 -12.24
C ASN A 80 -22.53 -19.29 -13.01
N ILE A 81 -21.79 -18.48 -12.26
CA ILE A 81 -20.86 -17.48 -12.78
C ILE A 81 -19.47 -17.91 -12.31
N ALA A 82 -18.55 -18.11 -13.24
CA ALA A 82 -17.16 -18.40 -12.95
C ALA A 82 -16.32 -17.13 -13.13
N ILE A 83 -15.43 -16.86 -12.18
CA ILE A 83 -14.53 -15.71 -12.22
C ILE A 83 -13.10 -16.22 -12.10
N GLU A 84 -12.26 -15.88 -13.05
CA GLU A 84 -10.82 -16.14 -13.03
C GLU A 84 -10.07 -14.81 -13.08
N GLU A 85 -9.03 -14.67 -12.26
CA GLU A 85 -8.15 -13.50 -12.23
C GLU A 85 -6.70 -13.92 -12.47
N LYS A 86 -6.09 -13.38 -13.53
CA LYS A 86 -4.64 -13.42 -13.73
C LYS A 86 -4.06 -12.11 -13.20
N ILE A 87 -3.23 -12.22 -12.16
CA ILE A 87 -2.70 -11.06 -11.43
C ILE A 87 -1.18 -11.03 -11.55
N GLU A 88 -0.64 -9.99 -12.18
CA GLU A 88 0.79 -9.72 -12.22
C GLU A 88 1.14 -8.71 -11.13
N ILE A 89 1.90 -9.15 -10.13
CA ILE A 89 2.20 -8.37 -8.93
C ILE A 89 3.71 -8.18 -8.79
N VAL A 90 4.12 -6.94 -8.51
CA VAL A 90 5.52 -6.59 -8.22
C VAL A 90 5.66 -5.92 -6.86
N HIS A 91 6.86 -6.03 -6.27
CA HIS A 91 7.23 -5.22 -5.11
C HIS A 91 7.87 -3.90 -5.58
N ALA A 92 7.16 -2.80 -5.41
CA ALA A 92 7.56 -1.46 -5.88
C ALA A 92 8.35 -0.66 -4.83
N GLY A 93 8.73 -1.27 -3.71
CA GLY A 93 9.48 -0.64 -2.63
C GLY A 93 10.99 -0.65 -2.87
N ALA A 94 11.74 -0.58 -1.77
CA ALA A 94 13.20 -0.59 -1.83
C ALA A 94 13.74 -1.88 -2.47
N LYS A 95 14.61 -1.74 -3.48
CA LYS A 95 15.27 -2.86 -4.15
C LYS A 95 16.31 -3.51 -3.23
N LEU A 96 16.40 -4.84 -3.28
CA LEU A 96 17.50 -5.56 -2.63
C LEU A 96 18.82 -5.21 -3.33
N LYS A 97 19.81 -4.76 -2.55
CA LYS A 97 21.18 -4.58 -3.00
C LYS A 97 22.01 -5.77 -2.54
N GLY A 98 22.76 -6.39 -3.46
CA GLY A 98 23.55 -7.57 -3.18
C GLY A 98 22.77 -8.87 -3.41
N SER A 99 23.27 -9.98 -2.84
CA SER A 99 22.65 -11.29 -2.97
C SER A 99 21.60 -11.55 -1.89
N PHE A 100 20.67 -12.45 -2.19
CA PHE A 100 19.75 -12.99 -1.20
C PHE A 100 20.35 -14.24 -0.53
N SER A 101 20.33 -14.30 0.80
CA SER A 101 20.72 -15.46 1.59
C SER A 101 19.53 -16.05 2.34
N ARG A 102 19.11 -17.26 1.96
CA ARG A 102 18.02 -17.96 2.65
C ARG A 102 18.36 -18.26 4.11
N TYR A 103 19.61 -18.60 4.40
CA TYR A 103 20.07 -18.87 5.76
C TYR A 103 19.91 -17.64 6.66
N GLU A 104 20.32 -16.47 6.19
CA GLU A 104 20.15 -15.22 6.94
C GLU A 104 18.66 -14.85 7.09
N TYR A 105 17.88 -15.00 6.02
CA TYR A 105 16.44 -14.73 6.02
C TYR A 105 15.67 -15.59 7.03
N GLN A 106 16.08 -16.85 7.23
CA GLN A 106 15.43 -17.76 8.16
C GLN A 106 15.96 -17.65 9.59
N ARG A 107 17.26 -17.34 9.77
CA ARG A 107 17.89 -17.28 11.09
C ARG A 107 17.51 -16.01 11.85
N GLU A 108 17.39 -14.89 11.15
CA GLU A 108 17.16 -13.59 11.78
C GLU A 108 15.71 -13.13 11.59
N SER A 109 15.00 -12.95 12.71
CA SER A 109 13.58 -12.54 12.68
C SER A 109 13.37 -11.13 12.13
N SER A 110 14.37 -10.24 12.28
CA SER A 110 14.43 -8.90 11.66
C SER A 110 14.82 -8.92 10.19
N SER A 111 15.21 -10.06 9.62
CA SER A 111 15.50 -10.14 8.19
C SER A 111 14.21 -10.11 7.37
N GLY A 112 14.23 -9.31 6.30
CA GLY A 112 13.10 -9.20 5.38
C GLY A 112 11.88 -8.47 5.94
N LEU A 113 12.04 -7.50 6.85
CA LEU A 113 10.92 -6.70 7.38
C LEU A 113 10.03 -6.13 6.28
N SER A 114 10.65 -5.55 5.23
CA SER A 114 9.93 -4.95 4.11
C SER A 114 9.57 -5.95 3.01
N SER A 115 9.88 -7.25 3.18
CA SER A 115 9.58 -8.29 2.19
C SER A 115 8.12 -8.74 2.27
N VAL A 116 7.62 -9.35 1.18
CA VAL A 116 6.27 -9.90 1.13
C VAL A 116 6.35 -11.38 1.44
N LYS A 117 5.71 -11.80 2.52
CA LYS A 117 5.60 -13.22 2.92
C LYS A 117 4.28 -13.85 2.49
N SER A 118 3.22 -13.05 2.46
CA SER A 118 1.89 -13.43 1.99
C SER A 118 1.09 -12.17 1.70
N PHE A 119 0.03 -12.31 0.91
CA PHE A 119 -1.02 -11.31 0.76
C PHE A 119 -2.37 -12.00 0.89
N LYS A 120 -3.42 -11.23 1.14
CA LYS A 120 -4.78 -11.75 1.33
C LYS A 120 -5.68 -11.12 0.28
N THR A 121 -6.54 -11.96 -0.31
CA THR A 121 -7.65 -11.53 -1.15
C THR A 121 -8.95 -11.77 -0.40
N ILE A 122 -9.97 -10.96 -0.69
CA ILE A 122 -11.31 -11.13 -0.14
C ILE A 122 -12.18 -11.60 -1.28
N LEU A 123 -12.79 -12.76 -1.11
CA LEU A 123 -13.75 -13.32 -2.05
C LEU A 123 -15.18 -13.08 -1.56
N PRO A 124 -16.17 -13.03 -2.46
CA PRO A 124 -17.58 -13.06 -2.06
C PRO A 124 -17.89 -14.27 -1.19
N ALA A 125 -18.80 -14.13 -0.23
CA ALA A 125 -19.17 -15.22 0.68
C ALA A 125 -19.73 -16.47 -0.02
N THR A 126 -20.24 -16.30 -1.24
CA THR A 126 -20.77 -17.37 -2.09
C THR A 126 -19.70 -18.07 -2.94
N ALA A 127 -18.42 -17.70 -2.81
CA ALA A 127 -17.35 -18.31 -3.58
C ALA A 127 -17.19 -19.79 -3.20
N SER A 128 -17.23 -20.65 -4.21
CA SER A 128 -16.92 -22.08 -4.14
C SER A 128 -15.79 -22.41 -5.13
N ASP A 129 -15.23 -23.61 -5.00
CA ASP A 129 -14.27 -24.17 -5.97
C ASP A 129 -13.04 -23.30 -6.24
N VAL A 130 -12.55 -22.63 -5.20
CA VAL A 130 -11.39 -21.73 -5.27
C VAL A 130 -10.13 -22.53 -5.55
N TYR A 131 -9.39 -22.13 -6.60
CA TYR A 131 -8.08 -22.65 -6.92
C TYR A 131 -7.04 -21.53 -7.03
N TYR A 132 -5.77 -21.88 -6.84
CA TYR A 132 -4.63 -20.98 -6.97
C TYR A 132 -3.59 -21.64 -7.87
N ARG A 133 -3.28 -21.02 -9.01
CA ARG A 133 -2.34 -21.54 -10.01
C ARG A 133 -1.38 -20.45 -10.45
N ASP A 134 -0.16 -20.86 -10.78
CA ASP A 134 0.79 -20.05 -11.55
C ASP A 134 0.90 -20.59 -12.99
N GLU A 135 1.81 -20.02 -13.77
CA GLU A 135 2.06 -20.42 -15.16
C GLU A 135 2.59 -21.85 -15.31
N ILE A 136 3.14 -22.45 -14.24
CA ILE A 136 3.78 -23.77 -14.28
C ILE A 136 3.01 -24.84 -13.50
N GLY A 137 1.96 -24.50 -12.75
CA GLY A 137 1.16 -25.47 -12.04
C GLY A 137 0.37 -24.94 -10.84
N ASN A 138 0.10 -25.85 -9.91
CA ASN A 138 -0.73 -25.60 -8.74
C ASN A 138 0.08 -25.01 -7.58
N ILE A 139 -0.47 -24.01 -6.90
CA ILE A 139 0.12 -23.41 -5.71
C ILE A 139 -0.57 -23.99 -4.46
N SER A 140 0.13 -24.85 -3.73
CA SER A 140 -0.39 -25.47 -2.50
C SER A 140 -0.24 -24.58 -1.26
N THR A 141 0.60 -23.55 -1.30
CA THR A 141 0.82 -22.60 -0.19
C THR A 141 -0.28 -21.53 -0.13
N SER A 142 -1.53 -21.95 -0.02
CA SER A 142 -2.71 -21.10 0.11
C SER A 142 -3.53 -21.52 1.33
N HIS A 143 -4.33 -20.60 1.87
CA HIS A 143 -5.17 -20.87 3.03
C HIS A 143 -6.52 -20.14 2.88
N TYR A 144 -7.50 -20.85 2.34
CA TYR A 144 -8.87 -20.38 2.23
C TYR A 144 -9.61 -20.51 3.56
N ARG A 145 -10.31 -19.44 3.99
CA ARG A 145 -11.12 -19.44 5.22
C ARG A 145 -12.44 -18.74 4.95
N VAL A 146 -13.54 -19.45 5.21
CA VAL A 146 -14.87 -18.87 5.25
C VAL A 146 -15.01 -18.06 6.54
N LEU A 147 -15.34 -16.77 6.42
CA LEU A 147 -15.64 -15.91 7.56
C LEU A 147 -17.10 -16.19 7.97
N VAL A 148 -17.28 -17.05 8.98
CA VAL A 148 -18.54 -17.28 9.68
C VAL A 148 -18.57 -16.42 10.93
#